data_AF-A0A7J3T9G8-F1
#
_entry.id   AF-A0A7J3T9G8-F1
#
_cell.length_a   1.000
_cell.length_b   1.000
_cell.length_c   1.000
_cell.angle_alpha   90.00
_cell.angle_beta   90.00
_cell.angle_gamma   90.00
#
_symmetry.space_group_name_H-M   'P 1'
#
loop_
_entity.id
_entity.type
_entity.pdbx_description
1 polymer ?
#
loop_
_entity_poly.entity_id
_entity_poly.type
_entity_poly.pdbx_seq_one_letter_code
_entity_poly.pdbx_strand_id
1 'polypeptide(L)'
;MALGISIRIVIEYVSKKKGVEGLKKFFDFVNERSVIFTKESEINPKGKYPGYYLARALKAASRVLGEEQMEDFGRYFGERMNINFRGLLGRLPPKTCVQLIVLNMRKYLPIFHTGYRTISKRVYWLIISKLPKELIPFINGIMTYL
;
A
#
# COMPACT_ATOMS: atom_id res chain seq x y z
N MET A 1 10.41 6.53 -6.37
CA MET A 1 10.31 7.19 -5.04
C MET A 1 8.91 6.98 -4.50
N ALA A 2 8.77 6.75 -3.20
CA ALA A 2 7.49 6.62 -2.51
C ALA A 2 6.88 8.01 -2.24
N LEU A 3 5.56 8.12 -2.31
CA LEU A 3 4.86 9.34 -1.90
C LEU A 3 4.71 9.36 -0.37
N GLY A 4 4.88 10.53 0.24
CA GLY A 4 4.69 10.69 1.69
C GLY A 4 3.28 10.29 2.13
N ILE A 5 2.26 10.55 1.30
CA ILE A 5 0.89 10.12 1.59
C ILE A 5 0.78 8.60 1.78
N SER A 6 1.50 7.78 1.00
CA SER A 6 1.50 6.33 1.17
C SER A 6 1.99 5.91 2.55
N ILE A 7 3.04 6.57 3.04
CA ILE A 7 3.61 6.28 4.37
C ILE A 7 2.65 6.75 5.47
N ARG A 8 2.03 7.93 5.32
CA ARG A 8 1.04 8.44 6.28
C ARG A 8 -0.17 7.53 6.40
N ILE A 9 -0.69 6.98 5.30
CA ILE A 9 -1.81 6.02 5.35
C ILE A 9 -1.45 4.80 6.21
N VAL A 10 -0.21 4.32 6.14
CA VAL A 10 0.27 3.21 7.00
C VAL A 10 0.21 3.61 8.47
N ILE A 11 0.76 4.77 8.82
CA ILE A 11 0.81 5.28 10.19
C ILE A 11 -0.61 5.52 10.74
N GLU A 12 -1.47 6.16 9.94
CA GLU A 12 -2.87 6.44 10.29
C GLU A 12 -3.61 5.14 10.64
N TYR A 13 -3.43 4.10 9.82
CA TYR A 13 -4.09 2.81 10.06
C TYR A 13 -3.60 2.11 11.32
N VAL A 14 -2.27 2.08 11.53
CA VAL A 14 -1.68 1.50 12.75
C VAL A 14 -2.17 2.23 13.99
N SER A 15 -2.18 3.57 13.96
CA SER A 15 -2.73 4.40 15.03
C SER A 15 -4.20 4.07 15.30
N LYS A 16 -5.01 3.99 14.25
CA LYS A 16 -6.44 3.68 14.35
C LYS A 16 -6.70 2.31 14.98
N LYS A 17 -5.87 1.30 14.67
CA LYS A 17 -6.11 -0.10 15.10
C LYS A 17 -5.43 -0.49 16.41
N LYS A 18 -4.29 0.11 16.74
CA LYS A 18 -3.45 -0.31 17.88
C LYS A 18 -3.13 0.83 18.85
N GLY A 19 -3.65 2.04 18.58
CA GLY A 19 -3.46 3.20 19.44
C GLY A 19 -2.01 3.63 19.59
N VAL A 20 -1.74 4.37 20.68
CA VAL A 20 -0.42 4.97 20.96
C VAL A 20 0.65 3.90 21.18
N GLU A 21 0.32 2.80 21.88
CA GLU A 21 1.27 1.71 22.13
C GLU A 21 1.68 1.00 20.83
N GLY A 22 0.72 0.74 19.94
CA GLY A 22 0.99 0.19 18.62
C GLY A 22 1.84 1.11 17.74
N LEU A 23 1.59 2.42 17.79
CA LEU A 23 2.43 3.40 17.09
C LEU A 23 3.86 3.42 17.60
N LYS A 24 4.07 3.32 18.92
CA LYS A 24 5.40 3.25 19.51
C LYS A 24 6.16 2.03 18.97
N LYS A 25 5.55 0.84 19.07
CA LYS A 25 6.11 -0.42 18.52
C LYS A 25 6.38 -0.32 17.01
N PHE A 26 5.50 0.35 16.27
CA PHE A 26 5.70 0.59 14.85
C PHE A 26 6.95 1.42 14.57
N PHE A 27 7.14 2.56 15.25
CA PHE A 27 8.33 3.39 15.05
C PHE A 27 9.61 2.68 15.50
N ASP A 28 9.56 1.86 16.56
CA ASP A 28 10.68 1.01 16.97
C ASP A 28 11.09 0.05 15.83
N PHE A 29 10.13 -0.63 15.20
CA PHE A 29 10.42 -1.51 14.05
C PHE A 29 10.85 -0.78 12.79
N VAL A 30 10.29 0.40 12.51
CA VAL A 30 10.69 1.22 11.37
C VAL A 30 12.17 1.64 11.47
N ASN A 31 12.59 2.00 12.68
CA ASN A 31 13.90 2.56 12.96
C ASN A 31 14.94 1.51 13.42
N GLU A 32 14.56 0.23 13.50
CA GLU A 32 15.39 -0.90 13.99
C GLU A 32 16.81 -0.96 13.40
N ARG A 33 16.99 -0.55 12.14
CA ARG A 33 18.29 -0.53 11.46
C ARG A 33 18.93 0.85 11.34
N SER A 34 18.11 1.89 11.31
CA SER A 34 18.52 3.29 11.17
C SER A 34 17.30 4.17 11.33
N VAL A 35 17.46 5.33 11.96
CA VAL A 35 16.38 6.31 12.11
C VAL A 35 15.99 6.86 10.74
N ILE A 36 14.71 6.79 10.38
CA ILE A 36 14.15 7.39 9.15
C ILE A 36 13.04 8.40 9.44
N PHE A 37 12.21 8.17 10.45
CA PHE A 37 11.23 9.13 10.99
C PHE A 37 10.71 8.62 12.35
N THR A 38 10.37 9.55 13.23
CA THR A 38 9.95 9.26 14.62
C THR A 38 8.50 9.61 14.90
N LYS A 39 7.87 10.40 14.01
CA LYS A 39 6.47 10.81 14.12
C LYS A 39 5.87 11.09 12.75
N GLU A 40 4.55 11.03 12.67
CA GLU A 40 3.81 11.25 11.41
C GLU A 40 4.05 12.65 10.83
N SER A 41 4.19 13.67 11.68
CA SER A 41 4.33 15.08 11.26
C SER A 41 5.65 15.39 10.54
N GLU A 42 6.64 14.49 10.60
CA GLU A 42 7.88 14.59 9.82
C GLU A 42 7.68 14.21 8.34
N ILE A 43 6.53 13.62 8.01
CA ILE A 43 6.23 13.14 6.66
C ILE A 43 5.31 14.14 5.96
N ASN A 44 5.87 14.91 5.03
CA ASN A 44 5.08 15.75 4.13
C ASN A 44 4.28 14.84 3.17
N PRO A 45 2.93 14.90 3.15
CA PRO A 45 2.11 14.05 2.27
C PRO A 45 2.40 14.24 0.77
N LYS A 46 2.82 15.46 0.37
CA LYS A 46 3.23 15.79 -1.01
C LYS A 46 4.71 15.51 -1.28
N GLY A 47 5.47 15.17 -0.24
CA GLY A 47 6.89 14.84 -0.32
C GLY A 47 7.15 13.52 -1.06
N LYS A 48 8.36 13.39 -1.59
CA LYS A 48 8.86 12.15 -2.21
C LYS A 48 9.98 11.59 -1.35
N TYR A 49 9.90 10.31 -1.05
CA TYR A 49 10.80 9.61 -0.13
C TYR A 49 11.47 8.42 -0.85
N PRO A 50 12.64 7.96 -0.37
CA PRO A 50 13.22 6.71 -0.84
C PRO A 50 12.23 5.54 -0.69
N GLY A 51 12.20 4.62 -1.66
CA GLY A 51 11.24 3.50 -1.64
C GLY A 51 11.36 2.63 -0.41
N TYR A 52 12.58 2.48 0.14
CA TYR A 52 12.80 1.68 1.35
C TYR A 52 12.12 2.25 2.59
N TYR A 53 11.78 3.55 2.64
CA TYR A 53 11.00 4.13 3.75
C TYR A 53 9.61 3.49 3.81
N LEU A 54 8.94 3.42 2.66
CA LEU A 54 7.64 2.75 2.54
C LEU A 54 7.75 1.25 2.79
N ALA A 55 8.80 0.60 2.28
CA ALA A 55 9.01 -0.83 2.53
C ALA A 55 9.17 -1.14 4.03
N ARG A 56 9.94 -0.33 4.76
CA ARG A 56 10.10 -0.45 6.22
C ARG A 56 8.78 -0.16 6.95
N ALA A 57 8.04 0.86 6.53
CA ALA A 57 6.73 1.16 7.10
C ALA A 57 5.76 -0.03 6.94
N LEU A 58 5.63 -0.59 5.74
CA LEU A 58 4.75 -1.75 5.51
C LEU A 58 5.19 -2.99 6.30
N LYS A 59 6.51 -3.23 6.41
CA LYS A 59 7.04 -4.33 7.22
C LYS A 59 6.82 -4.11 8.72
N ALA A 60 6.95 -2.89 9.21
CA ALA A 60 6.65 -2.57 10.60
C ALA A 60 5.15 -2.72 10.89
N ALA A 61 4.29 -2.29 9.96
CA ALA A 61 2.85 -2.49 10.05
C ALA A 61 2.49 -3.98 10.10
N SER A 62 3.08 -4.84 9.27
CA SER A 62 2.80 -6.28 9.33
C SER A 62 3.18 -6.91 10.68
N ARG A 63 4.30 -6.49 11.28
CA ARG A 63 4.72 -6.95 12.62
C ARG A 63 3.77 -6.49 13.73
N VAL A 64 3.25 -5.27 13.65
CA VAL A 64 2.38 -4.68 14.68
C VAL A 64 0.93 -5.14 14.57
N LEU A 65 0.43 -5.26 13.33
CA LEU A 65 -0.96 -5.60 13.03
C LEU A 65 -1.20 -7.11 13.15
N GLY A 66 -0.22 -7.92 12.76
CA GLY A 66 -0.39 -9.36 12.56
C GLY A 66 -1.11 -9.68 11.24
N GLU A 67 -1.01 -10.93 10.78
CA GLU A 67 -1.55 -11.36 9.49
C GLU A 67 -3.07 -11.11 9.36
N GLU A 68 -3.82 -11.34 10.44
CA GLU A 68 -5.28 -11.20 10.49
C GLU A 68 -5.75 -9.79 10.11
N GLN A 69 -4.98 -8.75 10.44
CA GLN A 69 -5.35 -7.36 10.20
C GLN A 69 -4.76 -6.78 8.92
N MET A 70 -3.87 -7.51 8.23
CA MET A 70 -3.21 -7.02 7.02
C MET A 70 -4.18 -6.90 5.84
N GLU A 71 -5.20 -7.76 5.75
CA GLU A 71 -6.20 -7.64 4.69
C GLU A 71 -7.09 -6.40 4.88
N ASP A 72 -7.58 -6.16 6.10
CA ASP A 72 -8.34 -4.95 6.42
C ASP A 72 -7.49 -3.68 6.19
N PHE A 73 -6.19 -3.75 6.50
CA PHE A 73 -5.25 -2.68 6.18
C PHE A 73 -5.16 -2.44 4.67
N GLY A 74 -5.08 -3.51 3.88
CA GLY A 74 -5.11 -3.44 2.43
C GLY A 74 -6.35 -2.72 1.90
N ARG A 75 -7.54 -3.10 2.37
CA ARG A 75 -8.81 -2.46 1.99
C ARG A 75 -8.79 -0.96 2.31
N TYR A 76 -8.41 -0.62 3.54
CA TYR A 76 -8.31 0.76 4.01
C TYR A 76 -7.30 1.59 3.20
N PHE A 77 -6.18 0.98 2.83
CA PHE A 77 -5.17 1.63 1.99
C PHE A 77 -5.72 1.86 0.58
N GLY A 78 -6.37 0.85 -0.01
CA GLY A 78 -7.02 0.92 -1.31
C GLY A 78 -8.04 2.06 -1.41
N GLU A 79 -8.90 2.23 -0.40
CA GLU A 79 -9.88 3.32 -0.29
C GLU A 79 -9.24 4.73 -0.31
N ARG A 80 -8.02 4.85 0.23
CA ARG A 80 -7.28 6.12 0.31
C ARG A 80 -6.35 6.33 -0.88
N MET A 81 -6.15 5.30 -1.72
CA MET A 81 -5.66 5.57 -3.06
C MET A 81 -6.78 6.33 -3.77
N ASN A 82 -6.48 7.52 -4.31
CA ASN A 82 -7.49 8.42 -4.88
C ASN A 82 -8.08 7.90 -6.21
N ILE A 83 -8.75 6.75 -6.14
CA ILE A 83 -9.15 5.93 -7.28
C ILE A 83 -10.44 5.25 -6.90
N ASN A 84 -11.52 5.71 -7.50
CA ASN A 84 -12.79 5.01 -7.38
C ASN A 84 -12.80 3.84 -8.37
N PHE A 85 -12.10 2.74 -8.05
CA PHE A 85 -12.01 1.57 -8.93
C PHE A 85 -13.37 0.96 -9.25
N ARG A 86 -14.27 0.90 -8.26
CA ARG A 86 -15.68 0.55 -8.46
C ARG A 86 -16.39 1.47 -9.46
N GLY A 87 -16.07 2.76 -9.47
CA GLY A 87 -16.59 3.73 -10.44
C GLY A 87 -15.95 3.62 -11.84
N LEU A 88 -14.80 2.96 -11.98
CA LEU A 88 -14.16 2.68 -13.27
C LEU A 88 -14.73 1.39 -13.89
N LEU A 89 -15.07 0.39 -13.06
CA LEU A 89 -15.71 -0.84 -13.50
C LEU A 89 -17.09 -0.54 -14.10
N GLY A 90 -17.26 -0.86 -15.38
CA GLY A 90 -18.50 -0.63 -16.14
C GLY A 90 -18.56 0.69 -16.93
N ARG A 91 -17.67 1.65 -16.65
CA ARG A 91 -17.57 2.91 -17.43
C ARG A 91 -16.43 2.91 -18.45
N LEU A 92 -15.39 2.13 -18.20
CA LEU A 92 -14.21 2.06 -19.06
C LEU A 92 -13.99 0.66 -19.63
N PRO A 93 -13.32 0.55 -20.79
CA PRO A 93 -12.90 -0.75 -21.32
C PRO A 93 -12.02 -1.50 -20.30
N PRO A 94 -12.10 -2.83 -20.21
CA PRO A 94 -11.31 -3.63 -19.25
C PRO A 94 -9.80 -3.35 -19.30
N LYS A 95 -9.26 -3.09 -20.49
CA LYS A 95 -7.85 -2.70 -20.68
C LYS A 95 -7.50 -1.40 -19.96
N THR A 96 -8.37 -0.39 -20.06
CA THR A 96 -8.16 0.90 -19.41
C THR A 96 -8.24 0.76 -17.90
N CYS A 97 -9.17 -0.05 -17.38
CA CYS A 97 -9.26 -0.36 -15.96
C CYS A 97 -7.96 -0.96 -15.42
N VAL A 98 -7.43 -2.02 -16.07
CA VAL A 98 -6.17 -2.65 -15.60
C VAL A 98 -4.97 -1.72 -15.73
N GLN A 99 -4.90 -0.88 -16.77
CA GLN A 99 -3.86 0.13 -16.91
C GLN A 99 -3.89 1.16 -15.77
N LEU A 100 -5.09 1.61 -15.38
CA LEU A 100 -5.27 2.55 -14.26
C LEU A 100 -4.92 1.90 -12.91
N ILE A 101 -5.27 0.61 -12.71
CA ILE A 101 -4.83 -0.15 -11.53
C ILE A 101 -3.30 -0.16 -11.46
N VAL A 102 -2.64 -0.55 -12.54
CA VAL A 102 -1.16 -0.64 -12.58
C VAL A 102 -0.51 0.72 -12.37
N LEU A 103 -1.02 1.78 -13.00
CA LEU A 103 -0.51 3.14 -12.84
C LEU A 103 -0.54 3.57 -11.37
N ASN A 104 -1.65 3.30 -10.70
CA ASN A 104 -1.84 3.71 -9.33
C ASN A 104 -1.09 2.84 -8.32
N MET A 105 -1.04 1.54 -8.53
CA MET A 105 -0.17 0.67 -7.73
C MET A 105 1.28 1.12 -7.83
N ARG A 106 1.77 1.49 -9.02
CA ARG A 106 3.12 2.07 -9.18
C ARG A 106 3.28 3.42 -8.51
N LYS A 107 2.23 4.24 -8.48
CA LYS A 107 2.25 5.57 -7.84
C LYS A 107 2.30 5.47 -6.31
N TYR A 108 1.42 4.66 -5.71
CA TYR A 108 1.27 4.57 -4.26
C TYR A 108 2.17 3.51 -3.63
N LEU A 109 2.50 2.44 -4.35
CA LEU A 109 3.32 1.32 -3.90
C LEU A 109 4.49 1.05 -4.87
N PRO A 110 5.37 2.04 -5.12
CA PRO A 110 6.47 1.94 -6.10
C PRO A 110 7.57 0.92 -5.72
N ILE A 111 7.45 0.29 -4.54
CA ILE A 111 8.35 -0.76 -4.08
C ILE A 111 8.04 -2.12 -4.72
N PHE A 112 6.82 -2.30 -5.22
CA PHE A 112 6.40 -3.50 -5.92
C PHE A 112 6.59 -3.33 -7.42
N HIS A 113 6.93 -4.43 -8.08
CA HIS A 113 6.89 -4.46 -9.54
C HIS A 113 5.49 -4.85 -9.98
N THR A 114 4.72 -3.84 -10.38
CA THR A 114 3.34 -4.02 -10.85
C THR A 114 3.24 -3.88 -12.36
N GLY A 115 2.50 -4.77 -13.01
CA GLY A 115 2.27 -4.78 -14.45
C GLY A 115 0.99 -5.55 -14.80
N TYR A 116 0.73 -5.74 -16.08
CA TYR A 116 -0.36 -6.61 -16.52
C TYR A 116 0.01 -7.34 -17.81
N ARG A 117 -0.60 -8.50 -18.03
CA ARG A 117 -0.50 -9.28 -19.27
C ARG A 117 -1.89 -9.45 -19.87
N THR A 118 -2.00 -9.25 -21.17
CA THR A 118 -3.23 -9.52 -21.91
C THR A 118 -3.31 -10.99 -22.25
N ILE A 119 -4.39 -11.65 -21.82
CA ILE A 119 -4.73 -13.03 -22.15
C ILE A 119 -5.74 -13.05 -23.30
N SER A 120 -6.72 -12.14 -23.29
CA SER A 120 -7.69 -11.94 -24.38
C SER A 120 -8.21 -10.50 -24.37
N LYS A 121 -9.11 -10.14 -25.28
CA LYS A 121 -9.69 -8.77 -25.33
C LYS A 121 -10.34 -8.33 -24.02
N ARG A 122 -10.89 -9.28 -23.23
CA ARG A 122 -11.52 -9.06 -21.92
C ARG A 122 -10.73 -9.68 -20.75
N VAL A 123 -9.81 -10.57 -21.11
CA VAL A 123 -8.81 -11.33 -20.33
C VAL A 123 -7.54 -10.58 -19.88
N TYR A 124 -7.38 -10.11 -18.63
CA TYR A 124 -6.10 -9.53 -18.19
C TYR A 124 -5.62 -10.14 -16.88
N TRP A 125 -4.33 -10.47 -16.81
CA TRP A 125 -3.66 -10.83 -15.57
C TRP A 125 -2.95 -9.62 -15.00
N LEU A 126 -3.25 -9.28 -13.74
CA LEU A 126 -2.48 -8.32 -12.98
C LEU A 126 -1.25 -9.03 -12.39
N ILE A 127 -0.07 -8.44 -12.58
CA ILE A 127 1.19 -8.99 -12.09
C ILE A 127 1.68 -8.08 -10.98
N ILE A 128 1.89 -8.63 -9.78
CA ILE A 128 2.51 -7.95 -8.65
C ILE A 128 3.65 -8.86 -8.17
N SER A 129 4.88 -8.36 -8.22
CA SER A 129 6.08 -9.12 -7.84
C SER A 129 7.02 -8.29 -6.97
N LYS A 130 8.07 -8.94 -6.43
CA LYS A 130 8.88 -8.44 -5.31
C LYS A 130 8.04 -8.19 -4.06
N LEU A 131 7.03 -9.05 -3.84
CA LEU A 131 6.11 -8.99 -2.73
C LEU A 131 6.56 -9.97 -1.63
N PRO A 132 7.00 -9.48 -0.46
CA PRO A 132 7.22 -10.33 0.71
C PRO A 132 5.93 -11.06 1.09
N LYS A 133 6.05 -12.30 1.58
CA LYS A 133 4.90 -13.17 1.88
C LYS A 133 3.94 -12.50 2.89
N GLU A 134 4.48 -11.80 3.88
CA GLU A 134 3.73 -11.09 4.91
C GLU A 134 2.88 -9.93 4.37
N LEU A 135 3.13 -9.48 3.14
CA LEU A 135 2.36 -8.42 2.48
C LEU A 135 1.33 -8.96 1.47
N ILE A 136 1.22 -10.29 1.29
CA ILE A 136 0.19 -10.90 0.43
C ILE A 136 -1.23 -10.54 0.90
N PRO A 137 -1.60 -10.68 2.18
CA PRO A 137 -2.94 -10.31 2.64
C PRO A 137 -3.24 -8.83 2.41
N PHE A 138 -2.24 -7.96 2.57
CA PHE A 138 -2.37 -6.53 2.28
C PHE A 138 -2.68 -6.25 0.81
N ILE A 139 -1.97 -6.91 -0.11
CA ILE A 139 -2.28 -6.77 -1.54
C ILE A 139 -3.67 -7.31 -1.84
N ASN A 140 -4.03 -8.48 -1.29
CA ASN A 140 -5.38 -9.04 -1.46
C ASN A 140 -6.45 -8.06 -1.00
N GLY A 141 -6.28 -7.44 0.17
CA GLY A 141 -7.20 -6.42 0.67
C GLY A 141 -7.36 -5.21 -0.26
N ILE A 142 -6.27 -4.74 -0.88
CA ILE A 142 -6.38 -3.68 -1.91
C ILE A 142 -7.21 -4.18 -3.09
N MET A 143 -6.98 -5.42 -3.53
CA MET A 143 -7.69 -6.01 -4.67
C MET A 143 -9.17 -6.25 -4.39
N THR A 144 -9.59 -6.51 -3.15
CA THR A 144 -11.01 -6.65 -2.78
C THR A 144 -11.78 -5.33 -2.88
N TYR A 145 -11.08 -4.20 -2.86
CA TYR A 145 -11.68 -2.88 -3.08
C TYR A 145 -11.80 -2.53 -4.57
N LEU A 146 -11.04 -3.20 -5.45
CA LEU A 146 -11.10 -2.99 -6.90
C LEU A 146 -12.42 -3.49 -7.48
#